data_AF-A0A1M7MJU2-F1
#
_entry.id   AF-A0A1M7MJU2-F1
#
_cell.length_a   1.000
_cell.length_b   1.000
_cell.length_c   1.000
_cell.angle_alpha   90.00
_cell.angle_beta   90.00
_cell.angle_gamma   90.00
#
_symmetry.space_group_name_H-M   'P 1'
#
loop_
_entity.id
_entity.type
_entity.pdbx_description
1 polymer ?
#
loop_
_entity_poly.entity_id
_entity_poly.type
_entity_poly.pdbx_seq_one_letter_code
_entity_poly.pdbx_strand_id
1 'polypeptide(L)'
;MKNITSSLKNINIKGVFIALLLIFNVHNSFSQVDLRTCGFACTSNNYTLTDVYLSLSDVNGTPITNTTCTIGQVQPVYIYLNYSSNSNSSIHFTRLNSDLTINGVTTFLNVLLGDIMPGSNKKLIYGPFNWVCGQELSLSNTIIAWKTNSNNDPGPNYNCGSFTNSQCDFTNSFTISKPLAVQFTYKACKVGTNTTVVFNSTTNGGKTPYTYAWDFKNDGGPADSTSPNPTYTYTTSNNTARLTVTDSQGISNFYTLPIIEPAELTLSESHTNVGCSGGTSTIILTPAGGTPSYTYLWNTGATSKDLTNVAPGTYTVTVTDANNCTKQLSVTISSGDLIKPIIDPLPAPSSINCPDTPIFAQATATDNSGTVASLTYVDLNTPGSCVGTYSLTRTWTAKDACNNESLPVSQTITVTDNTAPTWTTLATSLDVTLECSNSADLTTAQNQAPQATDTCSSVTYTKTSGAFVPSLLCVNAGTYTNTWVSKDDCGNTSDVFTQIITIEDTTAPKWTTAATALNVTLECSDTQGLANAQTALPIAADLCDTDVSNIIKVSGSFTASSGCGNAGTYT
;
A
#
# COMPACT_ATOMS: atom_id res chain seq x y z
N MET A 1 -73.98 38.01 41.47
CA MET A 1 -72.62 38.25 42.00
C MET A 1 -71.69 37.19 41.45
N LYS A 2 -70.71 37.65 40.65
CA LYS A 2 -69.39 37.10 40.31
C LYS A 2 -69.25 35.56 40.27
N ASN A 3 -69.11 35.01 39.05
CA ASN A 3 -67.81 34.67 38.46
C ASN A 3 -67.01 33.66 39.31
N ILE A 4 -67.12 32.37 38.97
CA ILE A 4 -65.99 31.67 38.34
C ILE A 4 -66.56 30.86 37.17
N THR A 5 -66.44 31.49 36.01
CA THR A 5 -66.67 30.97 34.66
C THR A 5 -65.62 29.94 34.27
N SER A 6 -66.11 28.87 33.63
CA SER A 6 -65.53 28.23 32.44
C SER A 6 -64.07 27.78 32.48
N SER A 7 -63.85 26.50 32.76
CA SER A 7 -63.14 25.64 31.80
C SER A 7 -63.54 24.17 32.00
N LEU A 8 -64.77 23.86 31.55
CA LEU A 8 -65.26 22.51 31.25
C LEU A 8 -64.80 22.07 29.84
N LYS A 9 -63.58 22.42 29.44
CA LYS A 9 -63.03 22.03 28.13
C LYS A 9 -61.71 21.29 28.34
N ASN A 10 -61.76 19.99 28.02
CA ASN A 10 -60.69 19.01 27.92
C ASN A 10 -60.65 17.93 29.01
N ILE A 11 -61.84 17.48 29.42
CA ILE A 11 -62.02 16.09 29.85
C ILE A 11 -61.52 15.19 28.72
N ASN A 12 -60.49 14.39 28.99
CA ASN A 12 -59.92 13.43 28.04
C ASN A 12 -60.93 12.28 27.82
N ILE A 13 -61.79 12.46 26.82
CA ILE A 13 -62.84 11.54 26.40
C ILE A 13 -62.29 10.13 26.07
N LYS A 14 -60.99 9.99 25.73
CA LYS A 14 -60.38 8.68 25.46
C LYS A 14 -60.17 7.83 26.73
N GLY A 15 -59.93 8.45 27.89
CA GLY A 15 -59.78 7.70 29.16
C GLY A 15 -61.11 7.17 29.70
N VAL A 16 -62.19 7.92 29.48
CA VAL A 16 -63.55 7.51 29.88
C VAL A 16 -64.12 6.48 28.90
N PHE A 17 -63.81 6.56 27.60
CA PHE A 17 -64.24 5.54 26.62
C PHE A 17 -63.55 4.17 26.84
N ILE A 18 -62.30 4.13 27.30
CA ILE A 18 -61.62 2.85 27.60
C ILE A 18 -62.21 2.21 28.86
N ALA A 19 -62.57 3.01 29.87
CA ALA A 19 -63.29 2.52 31.05
C ALA A 19 -64.75 2.13 30.74
N LEU A 20 -65.42 2.81 29.81
CA LEU A 20 -66.81 2.51 29.43
C LEU A 20 -66.93 1.33 28.43
N LEU A 21 -65.91 1.07 27.60
CA LEU A 21 -65.83 -0.13 26.75
C LEU A 21 -65.53 -1.40 27.57
N LEU A 22 -64.85 -1.28 28.71
CA LEU A 22 -64.64 -2.39 29.65
C LEU A 22 -65.87 -2.65 30.54
N ILE A 23 -66.86 -1.75 30.56
CA ILE A 23 -68.10 -1.88 31.36
C ILE A 23 -69.34 -2.16 30.48
N PHE A 24 -69.21 -2.18 29.15
CA PHE A 24 -70.24 -2.70 28.22
C PHE A 24 -69.94 -4.11 27.70
N ASN A 25 -69.02 -4.83 28.34
CA ASN A 25 -68.86 -6.28 28.22
C ASN A 25 -69.31 -7.01 29.48
N VAL A 26 -70.28 -6.44 30.20
CA VAL A 26 -71.15 -7.23 31.07
C VAL A 26 -72.09 -7.96 30.12
N HIS A 27 -71.65 -9.11 29.61
CA HIS A 27 -72.59 -10.19 29.39
C HIS A 27 -73.39 -10.27 30.69
N ASN A 28 -74.70 -10.07 30.63
CA ASN A 28 -75.56 -10.50 31.72
C ASN A 28 -75.26 -11.99 31.92
N SER A 29 -74.38 -12.29 32.87
CA SER A 29 -74.18 -13.63 33.40
C SER A 29 -75.42 -13.94 34.22
N PHE A 30 -76.58 -14.09 33.56
CA PHE A 30 -77.49 -15.13 33.98
C PHE A 30 -76.62 -16.37 34.09
N SER A 31 -76.61 -17.04 35.25
CA SER A 31 -75.85 -18.28 35.39
C SER A 31 -76.40 -19.27 34.37
N GLN A 32 -75.78 -19.33 33.20
CA GLN A 32 -76.15 -20.29 32.17
C GLN A 32 -75.78 -21.65 32.75
N VAL A 33 -76.79 -22.48 33.01
CA VAL A 33 -76.59 -23.78 33.61
C VAL A 33 -75.78 -24.64 32.64
N ASP A 34 -74.62 -25.14 33.06
CA ASP A 34 -73.86 -26.05 32.20
C ASP A 34 -74.51 -27.45 32.26
N LEU A 35 -75.17 -27.88 31.17
CA LEU A 35 -75.81 -29.19 31.10
C LEU A 35 -74.83 -30.35 31.30
N ARG A 36 -73.52 -30.11 31.12
CA ARG A 36 -72.47 -31.11 31.36
C ARG A 36 -72.37 -31.51 32.83
N THR A 37 -72.72 -30.62 33.77
CA THR A 37 -72.66 -30.92 35.21
C THR A 37 -73.82 -31.78 35.71
N CYS A 38 -74.82 -32.05 34.86
CA CYS A 38 -76.01 -32.83 35.20
C CYS A 38 -75.78 -34.36 35.22
N GLY A 39 -74.63 -34.87 34.76
CA GLY A 39 -74.28 -36.30 34.86
C GLY A 39 -75.16 -37.22 34.00
N PHE A 40 -75.66 -36.74 32.86
CA PHE A 40 -76.51 -37.53 31.97
C PHE A 40 -75.81 -38.77 31.38
N ALA A 41 -76.54 -39.88 31.19
CA ALA A 41 -76.09 -41.03 30.40
C ALA A 41 -76.61 -40.91 28.95
N CYS A 42 -75.74 -41.06 27.94
CA CYS A 42 -76.14 -40.99 26.53
C CYS A 42 -76.98 -42.21 26.19
N THR A 43 -78.29 -42.02 26.00
CA THR A 43 -79.26 -43.14 25.94
C THR A 43 -80.01 -43.22 24.61
N SER A 44 -79.78 -42.29 23.69
CA SER A 44 -80.56 -42.15 22.45
C SER A 44 -79.66 -41.82 21.26
N ASN A 45 -79.77 -42.54 20.15
CA ASN A 45 -79.02 -42.22 18.91
C ASN A 45 -79.82 -41.27 17.99
N ASN A 46 -80.63 -40.36 18.55
CA ASN A 46 -81.65 -39.64 17.76
C ASN A 46 -81.11 -38.45 16.92
N TYR A 47 -79.85 -38.07 17.14
CA TYR A 47 -79.23 -36.90 16.53
C TYR A 47 -77.73 -37.14 16.41
N THR A 48 -77.22 -36.97 15.19
CA THR A 48 -75.81 -37.16 14.83
C THR A 48 -75.27 -35.84 14.30
N LEU A 49 -74.23 -35.32 14.92
CA LEU A 49 -73.43 -34.24 14.37
C LEU A 49 -72.63 -34.75 13.16
N THR A 50 -72.76 -34.07 12.02
CA THR A 50 -72.10 -34.46 10.77
C THR A 50 -70.92 -33.55 10.42
N ASP A 51 -71.04 -32.23 10.60
CA ASP A 51 -69.97 -31.28 10.28
C ASP A 51 -70.12 -29.95 11.05
N VAL A 52 -69.01 -29.24 11.27
CA VAL A 52 -68.95 -27.88 11.81
C VAL A 52 -68.08 -27.04 10.89
N TYR A 53 -68.60 -25.92 10.40
CA TYR A 53 -67.93 -25.07 9.42
C TYR A 53 -68.18 -23.58 9.67
N LEU A 54 -67.34 -22.75 9.06
CA LEU A 54 -67.53 -21.31 9.02
C LEU A 54 -68.47 -20.92 7.88
N SER A 55 -69.26 -19.85 8.09
CA SER A 55 -70.09 -19.18 7.08
C SER A 55 -69.90 -17.67 7.12
N LEU A 56 -70.03 -17.01 5.97
CA LEU A 56 -70.03 -15.54 5.87
C LEU A 56 -71.42 -14.92 6.13
N SER A 57 -72.46 -15.74 6.26
CA SER A 57 -73.86 -15.32 6.36
C SER A 57 -74.55 -16.01 7.54
N ASP A 58 -75.36 -15.25 8.28
CA ASP A 58 -76.31 -15.75 9.28
C ASP A 58 -77.63 -16.26 8.66
N VAL A 59 -77.83 -16.01 7.36
CA VAL A 59 -78.95 -16.55 6.59
C VAL A 59 -78.50 -17.83 5.91
N ASN A 60 -79.14 -18.95 6.27
CA ASN A 60 -78.97 -20.26 5.63
C ASN A 60 -77.53 -20.79 5.58
N GLY A 61 -76.61 -20.37 6.45
CA GLY A 61 -75.31 -21.02 6.74
C GLY A 61 -74.66 -21.79 5.59
N THR A 62 -74.19 -21.09 4.56
CA THR A 62 -73.44 -21.71 3.46
C THR A 62 -71.98 -21.89 3.90
N PRO A 63 -71.40 -23.10 3.82
CA PRO A 63 -69.99 -23.29 4.17
C PRO A 63 -69.07 -22.39 3.35
N ILE A 64 -68.04 -21.85 3.99
CA ILE A 64 -66.96 -21.15 3.28
C ILE A 64 -66.13 -22.20 2.54
N THR A 65 -66.43 -22.38 1.25
CA THR A 65 -65.74 -23.37 0.41
C THR A 65 -64.62 -22.78 -0.44
N ASN A 66 -64.68 -21.48 -0.79
CA ASN A 66 -63.67 -20.85 -1.66
C ASN A 66 -63.59 -19.32 -1.49
N THR A 67 -63.29 -18.84 -0.28
CA THR A 67 -62.98 -17.42 -0.12
C THR A 67 -61.55 -17.14 -0.54
N THR A 68 -61.36 -16.07 -1.30
CA THR A 68 -60.09 -15.34 -1.51
C THR A 68 -59.58 -14.70 -0.21
N CYS A 69 -59.56 -15.49 0.87
CA CYS A 69 -59.17 -15.06 2.18
C CYS A 69 -57.64 -15.15 2.26
N THR A 70 -56.98 -13.99 2.28
CA THR A 70 -55.52 -13.91 2.41
C THR A 70 -55.14 -14.15 3.88
N ILE A 71 -54.12 -14.96 4.14
CA ILE A 71 -53.65 -15.24 5.50
C ILE A 71 -53.40 -13.92 6.24
N GLY A 72 -53.97 -13.78 7.45
CA GLY A 72 -53.88 -12.54 8.24
C GLY A 72 -55.01 -11.52 8.03
N GLN A 73 -55.85 -11.66 6.99
CA GLN A 73 -57.06 -10.82 6.87
C GLN A 73 -58.09 -11.19 7.93
N VAL A 74 -58.71 -10.16 8.52
CA VAL A 74 -59.81 -10.30 9.47
C VAL A 74 -61.14 -10.20 8.73
N GLN A 75 -62.03 -11.16 8.93
CA GLN A 75 -63.39 -11.08 8.39
C GLN A 75 -64.44 -11.56 9.43
N PRO A 76 -65.64 -10.97 9.43
CA PRO A 76 -66.73 -11.43 10.28
C PRO A 76 -67.26 -12.77 9.77
N VAL A 77 -67.30 -13.78 10.63
CA VAL A 77 -67.80 -15.12 10.30
C VAL A 77 -68.76 -15.65 11.36
N TYR A 78 -69.50 -16.67 10.97
CA TYR A 78 -70.43 -17.44 11.78
C TYR A 78 -70.00 -18.90 11.81
N ILE A 79 -70.25 -19.60 12.90
CA ILE A 79 -70.03 -21.06 13.02
C ILE A 79 -71.38 -21.75 12.88
N TYR A 80 -71.49 -22.65 11.89
CA TYR A 80 -72.65 -23.49 11.67
C TYR A 80 -72.35 -24.95 11.97
N LEU A 81 -73.41 -25.65 12.35
CA LEU A 81 -73.44 -27.05 12.70
C LEU A 81 -74.38 -27.78 11.74
N ASN A 82 -73.90 -28.75 10.98
CA ASN A 82 -74.75 -29.68 10.23
C ASN A 82 -75.06 -30.90 11.08
N TYR A 83 -76.33 -31.29 11.15
CA TYR A 83 -76.75 -32.47 11.87
C TYR A 83 -77.70 -33.33 11.03
N SER A 84 -77.77 -34.61 11.37
CA SER A 84 -78.84 -35.51 10.91
C SER A 84 -79.60 -36.04 12.12
N SER A 85 -80.93 -35.93 12.10
CA SER A 85 -81.79 -36.56 13.10
C SER A 85 -82.56 -37.72 12.48
N ASN A 86 -82.44 -38.91 13.07
CA ASN A 86 -83.23 -40.10 12.74
C ASN A 86 -84.45 -40.26 13.66
N SER A 87 -84.79 -39.20 14.42
CA SER A 87 -85.99 -39.18 15.25
C SER A 87 -87.25 -39.29 14.38
N ASN A 88 -88.24 -40.06 14.83
CA ASN A 88 -89.54 -40.19 14.14
C ASN A 88 -90.44 -38.95 14.30
N SER A 89 -90.02 -37.97 15.10
CA SER A 89 -90.72 -36.70 15.32
C SER A 89 -89.72 -35.57 15.56
N SER A 90 -90.16 -34.32 15.39
CA SER A 90 -89.33 -33.17 15.73
C SER A 90 -88.98 -33.19 17.22
N ILE A 91 -87.71 -32.92 17.54
CA ILE A 91 -87.28 -32.70 18.93
C ILE A 91 -87.30 -31.20 19.20
N HIS A 92 -87.79 -30.83 20.38
CA HIS A 92 -88.06 -29.44 20.73
C HIS A 92 -87.03 -28.90 21.72
N PHE A 93 -86.77 -27.59 21.64
CA PHE A 93 -85.87 -26.85 22.54
C PHE A 93 -84.47 -27.46 22.68
N THR A 94 -83.89 -27.93 21.58
CA THR A 94 -82.55 -28.48 21.58
C THR A 94 -81.53 -27.41 21.97
N ARG A 95 -80.62 -27.77 22.87
CA ARG A 95 -79.51 -26.95 23.35
C ARG A 95 -78.17 -27.64 23.13
N LEU A 96 -77.17 -26.83 22.84
CA LEU A 96 -75.77 -27.24 22.71
C LEU A 96 -74.94 -26.54 23.77
N ASN A 97 -74.18 -27.32 24.55
CA ASN A 97 -73.12 -26.80 25.41
C ASN A 97 -71.78 -27.32 24.88
N SER A 98 -70.79 -26.45 24.68
CA SER A 98 -69.49 -26.83 24.09
C SER A 98 -68.38 -25.85 24.46
N ASP A 99 -67.14 -26.30 24.43
CA ASP A 99 -65.97 -25.44 24.54
C ASP A 99 -65.47 -25.07 23.13
N LEU A 100 -65.66 -23.82 22.73
CA LEU A 100 -65.10 -23.27 21.50
C LEU A 100 -63.72 -22.71 21.76
N THR A 101 -62.70 -23.29 21.15
CA THR A 101 -61.33 -22.79 21.24
C THR A 101 -60.95 -22.07 19.96
N ILE A 102 -60.55 -20.80 20.06
CA ILE A 102 -60.07 -19.97 18.95
C ILE A 102 -58.67 -19.47 19.30
N ASN A 103 -57.65 -19.87 18.53
CA ASN A 103 -56.26 -19.47 18.77
C ASN A 103 -55.80 -19.73 20.23
N GLY A 104 -56.20 -20.88 20.79
CA GLY A 104 -55.89 -21.27 22.18
C GLY A 104 -56.75 -20.61 23.27
N VAL A 105 -57.63 -19.66 22.92
CA VAL A 105 -58.57 -19.07 23.88
C VAL A 105 -59.88 -19.84 23.84
N THR A 106 -60.27 -20.41 24.97
CA THR A 106 -61.50 -21.20 25.10
C THR A 106 -62.67 -20.36 25.61
N THR A 107 -63.77 -20.37 24.88
CA THR A 107 -65.05 -19.74 25.23
C THR A 107 -66.10 -20.83 25.39
N PHE A 108 -66.81 -20.82 26.52
CA PHE A 108 -67.93 -21.71 26.73
C PHE A 108 -69.15 -21.25 25.93
N LEU A 109 -69.74 -22.15 25.15
CA LEU A 109 -70.96 -21.94 24.39
C LEU A 109 -72.14 -22.62 25.09
N ASN A 110 -73.25 -21.90 25.23
CA ASN A 110 -74.58 -22.44 25.58
C ASN A 110 -75.59 -21.86 24.58
N VAL A 111 -76.03 -22.69 23.64
CA VAL A 111 -76.78 -22.24 22.46
C VAL A 111 -78.13 -22.93 22.41
N LEU A 112 -79.21 -22.16 22.31
CA LEU A 112 -80.53 -22.69 21.99
C LEU A 112 -80.64 -22.88 20.47
N LEU A 113 -80.63 -24.14 20.02
CA LEU A 113 -80.83 -24.52 18.63
C LEU A 113 -82.31 -24.53 18.22
N GLY A 114 -83.21 -24.51 19.21
CA GLY A 114 -84.66 -24.54 19.01
C GLY A 114 -85.14 -25.91 18.54
N ASP A 115 -86.13 -25.92 17.64
CA ASP A 115 -86.66 -27.16 17.09
C ASP A 115 -85.71 -27.77 16.05
N ILE A 116 -85.54 -29.09 16.14
CA ILE A 116 -84.78 -29.91 15.21
C ILE A 116 -85.75 -30.85 14.50
N MET A 117 -85.83 -30.68 13.19
CA MET A 117 -86.65 -31.53 12.31
C MET A 117 -85.91 -32.85 11.99
N PRO A 118 -86.65 -33.97 11.79
CA PRO A 118 -86.08 -35.19 11.22
C PRO A 118 -85.39 -34.95 9.87
N GLY A 119 -84.33 -35.72 9.59
CA GLY A 119 -83.50 -35.58 8.40
C GLY A 119 -82.24 -34.72 8.62
N SER A 120 -81.60 -34.31 7.53
CA SER A 120 -80.35 -33.53 7.55
C SER A 120 -80.64 -32.03 7.47
N ASN A 121 -80.11 -31.26 8.42
CA ASN A 121 -80.38 -29.83 8.57
C ASN A 121 -79.15 -29.11 9.17
N LYS A 122 -79.24 -27.78 9.32
CA LYS A 122 -78.15 -26.95 9.85
C LYS A 122 -78.63 -25.92 10.88
N LYS A 123 -77.74 -25.54 11.80
CA LYS A 123 -78.00 -24.52 12.84
C LYS A 123 -76.80 -23.61 13.06
N LEU A 124 -77.06 -22.34 13.32
CA LEU A 124 -76.05 -21.37 13.76
C LEU A 124 -75.72 -21.65 15.23
N ILE A 125 -74.42 -21.68 15.57
CA ILE A 125 -73.97 -21.96 16.94
C ILE A 125 -73.09 -20.87 17.55
N TYR A 126 -72.47 -20.00 16.74
CA TYR A 126 -71.67 -18.89 17.24
C TYR A 126 -71.47 -17.82 16.16
N GLY A 127 -71.42 -16.55 16.55
CA GLY A 127 -71.13 -15.42 15.66
C GLY A 127 -72.19 -14.30 15.66
N PRO A 128 -71.92 -13.18 14.97
CA PRO A 128 -70.70 -12.93 14.21
C PRO A 128 -69.49 -12.71 15.11
N PHE A 129 -68.30 -13.11 14.67
CA PHE A 129 -67.04 -12.79 15.33
C PHE A 129 -65.93 -12.53 14.31
N ASN A 130 -64.93 -11.75 14.72
CA ASN A 130 -63.76 -11.44 13.90
C ASN A 130 -62.82 -12.64 13.87
N TRP A 131 -62.75 -13.31 12.72
CA TRP A 131 -61.83 -14.42 12.49
C TRP A 131 -60.66 -13.96 11.62
N VAL A 132 -59.43 -14.24 12.06
CA VAL A 132 -58.24 -14.03 11.23
C VAL A 132 -58.06 -15.25 10.35
N CYS A 133 -57.95 -15.02 9.04
CA CYS A 133 -57.79 -16.08 8.06
C CYS A 133 -56.65 -17.04 8.41
N GLY A 134 -56.99 -18.32 8.61
CA GLY A 134 -56.05 -19.37 8.97
C GLY A 134 -55.90 -19.64 10.47
N GLN A 135 -56.62 -18.92 11.35
CA GLN A 135 -56.68 -19.30 12.77
C GLN A 135 -57.33 -20.67 12.94
N GLU A 136 -56.76 -21.49 13.81
CA GLU A 136 -57.36 -22.76 14.23
C GLU A 136 -58.58 -22.52 15.11
N LEU A 137 -59.66 -23.26 14.83
CA LEU A 137 -60.82 -23.32 15.68
C LEU A 137 -61.22 -24.77 15.91
N SER A 138 -61.61 -25.08 17.13
CA SER A 138 -62.10 -26.40 17.49
C SER A 138 -63.27 -26.30 18.46
N LEU A 139 -64.12 -27.33 18.42
CA LEU A 139 -65.14 -27.58 19.44
C LEU A 139 -64.76 -28.85 20.19
N SER A 140 -64.77 -28.79 21.52
CA SER A 140 -64.55 -29.94 22.40
C SER A 140 -65.58 -29.96 23.53
N ASN A 141 -65.65 -31.08 24.25
CA ASN A 141 -66.52 -31.24 25.43
C ASN A 141 -67.98 -30.84 25.13
N THR A 142 -68.49 -31.29 23.98
CA THR A 142 -69.82 -30.90 23.48
C THR A 142 -70.91 -31.83 24.01
N ILE A 143 -72.02 -31.29 24.50
CA ILE A 143 -73.25 -32.03 24.81
C ILE A 143 -74.43 -31.38 24.08
N ILE A 144 -75.30 -32.22 23.50
CA ILE A 144 -76.54 -31.78 22.86
C ILE A 144 -77.72 -32.46 23.56
N ALA A 145 -78.60 -31.64 24.12
CA ALA A 145 -79.78 -32.11 24.84
C ALA A 145 -81.05 -31.43 24.30
N TRP A 146 -82.19 -32.09 24.38
CA TRP A 146 -83.49 -31.58 23.95
C TRP A 146 -84.60 -32.06 24.89
N LYS A 147 -85.84 -31.66 24.61
CA LYS A 147 -87.01 -32.13 25.36
C LYS A 147 -87.78 -33.18 24.58
N THR A 148 -88.08 -34.32 25.20
CA THR A 148 -89.03 -35.29 24.65
C THR A 148 -90.46 -34.79 24.89
N ASN A 149 -91.22 -34.61 23.81
CA ASN A 149 -92.69 -34.57 23.81
C ASN A 149 -93.36 -33.36 24.50
N SER A 150 -92.77 -32.16 24.50
CA SER A 150 -93.43 -30.93 25.01
C SER A 150 -93.02 -29.66 24.25
N ASN A 151 -93.99 -28.83 23.89
CA ASN A 151 -93.80 -27.52 23.23
C ASN A 151 -93.59 -26.34 24.20
N ASN A 152 -93.50 -26.58 25.51
CA ASN A 152 -93.25 -25.53 26.48
C ASN A 152 -91.75 -25.28 26.67
N ASP A 153 -91.33 -24.02 26.45
CA ASP A 153 -89.96 -23.54 26.68
C ASP A 153 -89.59 -23.69 28.16
N PRO A 154 -88.53 -24.45 28.50
CA PRO A 154 -88.09 -24.61 29.88
C PRO A 154 -87.46 -23.33 30.48
N GLY A 155 -87.25 -22.27 29.68
CA GLY A 155 -86.66 -21.02 30.12
C GLY A 155 -85.15 -21.13 30.37
N PRO A 156 -84.51 -20.07 30.90
CA PRO A 156 -83.06 -20.01 31.11
C PRO A 156 -82.58 -20.84 32.33
N ASN A 157 -83.46 -21.10 33.30
CA ASN A 157 -83.15 -21.78 34.56
C ASN A 157 -83.77 -23.19 34.59
N TYR A 158 -83.33 -24.04 33.67
CA TYR A 158 -83.87 -25.39 33.54
C TYR A 158 -83.32 -26.37 34.59
N ASN A 159 -84.14 -27.34 34.96
CA ASN A 159 -83.74 -28.49 35.79
C ASN A 159 -83.25 -29.64 34.87
N CYS A 160 -82.14 -30.28 35.22
CA CYS A 160 -81.55 -31.40 34.48
C CYS A 160 -82.58 -32.47 34.05
N GLY A 161 -83.56 -32.80 34.92
CA GLY A 161 -84.60 -33.79 34.60
C GLY A 161 -85.60 -33.40 33.51
N SER A 162 -85.57 -32.16 33.01
CA SER A 162 -86.44 -31.68 31.93
C SER A 162 -85.90 -31.95 30.53
N PHE A 163 -84.66 -32.44 30.43
CA PHE A 163 -83.97 -32.70 29.18
C PHE A 163 -83.63 -34.19 29.03
N THR A 164 -83.63 -34.64 27.79
CA THR A 164 -83.11 -35.92 27.31
C THR A 164 -82.05 -35.63 26.26
N ASN A 165 -81.00 -36.44 26.13
CA ASN A 165 -79.89 -36.17 25.20
C ASN A 165 -79.76 -37.25 24.12
N SER A 166 -79.10 -36.92 23.01
CA SER A 166 -78.68 -37.91 21.98
C SER A 166 -77.23 -38.26 22.19
N GLN A 167 -76.48 -37.25 22.57
CA GLN A 167 -75.07 -37.23 22.35
C GLN A 167 -74.50 -36.41 23.49
N CYS A 168 -73.78 -37.11 24.34
CA CYS A 168 -72.95 -36.49 25.35
C CYS A 168 -71.51 -36.75 24.99
N ASP A 169 -70.74 -35.69 25.17
CA ASP A 169 -69.30 -35.63 25.12
C ASP A 169 -68.64 -36.08 23.81
N PHE A 170 -67.89 -35.16 23.23
CA PHE A 170 -67.03 -35.43 22.08
C PHE A 170 -65.59 -35.30 22.56
N THR A 171 -65.05 -36.39 23.12
CA THR A 171 -63.65 -36.46 23.56
C THR A 171 -62.65 -36.37 22.41
N ASN A 172 -63.10 -36.47 21.15
CA ASN A 172 -62.23 -36.46 19.97
C ASN A 172 -61.93 -35.07 19.37
N SER A 173 -62.57 -34.00 19.85
CA SER A 173 -62.53 -32.64 19.28
C SER A 173 -62.92 -32.56 17.79
N PHE A 174 -63.81 -31.63 17.43
CA PHE A 174 -64.11 -31.35 16.03
C PHE A 174 -63.23 -30.18 15.58
N THR A 175 -62.32 -30.42 14.64
CA THR A 175 -61.60 -29.32 13.98
C THR A 175 -62.57 -28.68 13.01
N ILE A 176 -62.90 -27.40 13.22
CA ILE A 176 -63.78 -26.67 12.31
C ILE A 176 -63.04 -26.53 10.98
N SER A 177 -63.65 -27.02 9.90
CA SER A 177 -63.04 -26.98 8.56
C SER A 177 -62.73 -25.54 8.17
N LYS A 178 -61.46 -25.16 8.27
CA LYS A 178 -60.95 -23.84 7.87
C LYS A 178 -60.89 -23.76 6.35
N PRO A 179 -61.30 -22.64 5.72
CA PRO A 179 -61.15 -22.49 4.29
C PRO A 179 -59.67 -22.56 3.91
N LEU A 180 -59.38 -23.17 2.77
CA LEU A 180 -58.02 -23.26 2.23
C LEU A 180 -57.49 -21.86 1.96
N ALA A 181 -56.41 -21.44 2.62
CA ALA A 181 -55.73 -20.16 2.40
C ALA A 181 -54.30 -20.40 1.92
N VAL A 182 -53.88 -19.59 0.95
CA VAL A 182 -52.62 -19.77 0.20
C VAL A 182 -51.93 -18.43 0.08
N GLN A 183 -50.61 -18.42 0.26
CA GLN A 183 -49.73 -17.30 -0.06
C GLN A 183 -48.35 -17.81 -0.45
N PHE A 184 -47.50 -16.93 -0.96
CA PHE A 184 -46.08 -17.22 -1.09
C PHE A 184 -45.23 -15.97 -0.91
N THR A 185 -43.96 -16.20 -0.57
CA THR A 185 -42.90 -15.20 -0.64
C THR A 185 -41.87 -15.63 -1.68
N TYR A 186 -41.00 -14.73 -2.10
CA TYR A 186 -39.96 -15.06 -3.08
C TYR A 186 -38.66 -14.31 -2.81
N LYS A 187 -37.56 -14.86 -3.33
CA LYS A 187 -36.27 -14.18 -3.46
C LYS A 187 -35.86 -14.19 -4.93
N ALA A 188 -35.46 -13.05 -5.47
CA ALA A 188 -35.14 -12.89 -6.89
C ALA A 188 -33.69 -12.44 -7.08
N CYS A 189 -33.00 -13.04 -8.05
CA CYS A 189 -31.63 -12.73 -8.43
C CYS A 189 -31.53 -12.52 -9.94
N LYS A 190 -31.09 -11.33 -10.35
CA LYS A 190 -30.90 -10.96 -11.76
C LYS A 190 -29.44 -11.19 -12.20
N VAL A 191 -29.26 -11.83 -13.35
CA VAL A 191 -27.98 -11.99 -14.05
C VAL A 191 -28.20 -11.76 -15.54
N GLY A 192 -27.67 -10.66 -16.09
CA GLY A 192 -27.92 -10.25 -17.46
C GLY A 192 -29.43 -10.03 -17.71
N THR A 193 -29.98 -10.75 -18.68
CA THR A 193 -31.41 -10.71 -19.03
C THR A 193 -32.28 -11.67 -18.22
N ASN A 194 -31.68 -12.51 -17.37
CA ASN A 194 -32.37 -13.60 -16.70
C ASN A 194 -32.56 -13.27 -15.21
N THR A 195 -33.75 -13.57 -14.68
CA THR A 195 -34.04 -13.43 -13.25
C THR A 195 -34.52 -14.74 -12.66
N THR A 196 -33.68 -15.33 -11.80
CA THR A 196 -33.99 -16.55 -11.07
C THR A 196 -34.71 -16.22 -9.78
N VAL A 197 -35.85 -16.86 -9.57
CA VAL A 197 -36.75 -16.63 -8.44
C VAL A 197 -36.96 -17.92 -7.68
N VAL A 198 -36.67 -17.89 -6.39
CA VAL A 198 -36.92 -18.98 -5.46
C VAL A 198 -38.21 -18.66 -4.71
N PHE A 199 -39.21 -19.53 -4.83
CA PHE A 199 -40.51 -19.36 -4.20
C PHE A 199 -40.60 -20.17 -2.90
N ASN A 200 -41.26 -19.60 -1.90
CA ASN A 200 -41.58 -20.27 -0.66
C ASN A 200 -43.08 -20.14 -0.40
N SER A 201 -43.83 -21.21 -0.61
CA SER A 201 -45.27 -21.25 -0.40
C SER A 201 -45.62 -21.39 1.08
N THR A 202 -46.78 -20.88 1.45
CA THR A 202 -47.37 -21.09 2.77
C THR A 202 -48.85 -21.39 2.57
N THR A 203 -49.23 -22.60 2.99
CA THR A 203 -50.60 -23.10 2.90
C THR A 203 -51.13 -23.31 4.31
N ASN A 204 -52.33 -22.80 4.58
CA ASN A 204 -53.00 -22.98 5.84
C ASN A 204 -54.51 -23.10 5.58
N GLY A 205 -55.17 -24.15 6.06
CA GLY A 205 -56.57 -24.36 5.67
C GLY A 205 -56.80 -25.74 5.06
N GLY A 206 -58.05 -26.09 4.78
CA GLY A 206 -58.40 -27.31 4.06
C GLY A 206 -57.90 -28.61 4.71
N LYS A 207 -57.97 -29.70 3.96
CA LYS A 207 -57.59 -31.04 4.42
C LYS A 207 -56.37 -31.58 3.68
N THR A 208 -55.31 -31.94 4.42
CA THR A 208 -54.12 -32.58 3.85
C THR A 208 -54.44 -33.96 3.23
N PRO A 209 -53.63 -34.46 2.28
CA PRO A 209 -52.49 -33.80 1.63
C PRO A 209 -52.89 -32.70 0.65
N TYR A 210 -51.99 -31.75 0.40
CA TYR A 210 -52.16 -30.69 -0.58
C TYR A 210 -51.44 -31.02 -1.89
N THR A 211 -52.00 -30.54 -3.00
CA THR A 211 -51.36 -30.50 -4.31
C THR A 211 -51.10 -29.05 -4.71
N TYR A 212 -49.97 -28.78 -5.35
CA TYR A 212 -49.53 -27.44 -5.73
C TYR A 212 -49.51 -27.35 -7.26
N ALA A 213 -49.92 -26.19 -7.79
CA ALA A 213 -49.90 -25.88 -9.21
C ALA A 213 -49.46 -24.42 -9.40
N TRP A 214 -48.23 -24.25 -9.89
CA TRP A 214 -47.65 -22.95 -10.19
C TRP A 214 -47.84 -22.61 -11.66
N ASP A 215 -48.32 -21.41 -11.93
CA ASP A 215 -48.37 -20.78 -13.25
C ASP A 215 -47.51 -19.51 -13.17
N PHE A 216 -46.30 -19.58 -13.73
CA PHE A 216 -45.32 -18.49 -13.67
C PHE A 216 -45.56 -17.44 -14.75
N LYS A 217 -46.37 -17.75 -15.77
CA LYS A 217 -46.71 -16.84 -16.87
C LYS A 217 -48.07 -16.17 -16.64
N ASN A 218 -48.86 -16.68 -15.70
CA ASN A 218 -50.24 -16.34 -15.46
C ASN A 218 -51.08 -16.38 -16.75
N ASP A 219 -50.81 -17.36 -17.61
CA ASP A 219 -51.47 -17.53 -18.91
C ASP A 219 -52.71 -18.44 -18.81
N GLY A 220 -52.97 -19.03 -17.63
CA GLY A 220 -54.08 -19.95 -17.41
C GLY A 220 -53.88 -21.32 -18.05
N GLY A 221 -52.66 -21.62 -18.52
CA GLY A 221 -52.26 -22.92 -19.04
C GLY A 221 -52.07 -23.98 -17.96
N PRO A 222 -51.54 -25.17 -18.33
CA PRO A 222 -51.12 -26.18 -17.36
C PRO A 222 -50.07 -25.64 -16.40
N ALA A 223 -50.02 -26.19 -15.19
CA ALA A 223 -49.02 -25.79 -14.20
C ALA A 223 -47.59 -25.98 -14.73
N ASP A 224 -46.78 -24.92 -14.66
CA ASP A 224 -45.34 -24.95 -14.95
C ASP A 224 -44.58 -25.74 -13.87
N SER A 225 -45.09 -25.81 -12.63
CA SER A 225 -44.51 -26.63 -11.56
C SER A 225 -45.55 -27.14 -10.56
N THR A 226 -45.29 -28.32 -10.00
CA THR A 226 -46.08 -28.92 -8.92
C THR A 226 -45.30 -29.06 -7.60
N SER A 227 -44.05 -28.60 -7.57
CA SER A 227 -43.27 -28.54 -6.33
C SER A 227 -43.84 -27.48 -5.39
N PRO A 228 -43.87 -27.69 -4.06
CA PRO A 228 -44.35 -26.67 -3.13
C PRO A 228 -43.48 -25.40 -3.14
N ASN A 229 -42.16 -25.54 -3.31
CA ASN A 229 -41.19 -24.44 -3.26
C ASN A 229 -40.27 -24.48 -4.50
N PRO A 230 -40.78 -24.16 -5.69
CA PRO A 230 -40.02 -24.25 -6.92
C PRO A 230 -39.02 -23.09 -7.06
N THR A 231 -38.06 -23.28 -7.97
CA THR A 231 -37.22 -22.22 -8.51
C THR A 231 -37.55 -22.06 -9.99
N TYR A 232 -37.70 -20.82 -10.46
CA TYR A 232 -38.01 -20.52 -11.86
C TYR A 232 -37.18 -19.34 -12.36
N THR A 233 -36.76 -19.39 -13.62
CA THR A 233 -35.98 -18.31 -14.25
C THR A 233 -36.80 -17.62 -15.32
N TYR A 234 -37.06 -16.34 -15.10
CA TYR A 234 -37.71 -15.46 -16.05
C TYR A 234 -36.72 -14.85 -17.03
N THR A 235 -37.16 -14.64 -18.27
CA THR A 235 -36.38 -13.99 -19.35
C THR A 235 -37.01 -12.70 -19.88
N THR A 236 -38.19 -12.32 -19.35
CA THR A 236 -38.96 -11.13 -19.75
C THR A 236 -39.23 -10.22 -18.54
N SER A 237 -39.61 -8.96 -18.78
CA SER A 237 -39.65 -7.90 -17.75
C SER A 237 -41.01 -7.61 -17.10
N ASN A 238 -42.00 -8.50 -17.21
CA ASN A 238 -43.29 -8.32 -16.54
C ASN A 238 -43.86 -9.67 -16.07
N ASN A 239 -43.35 -10.15 -14.94
CA ASN A 239 -43.54 -11.52 -14.51
C ASN A 239 -44.55 -11.58 -13.36
N THR A 240 -45.55 -12.44 -13.48
CA THR A 240 -46.56 -12.67 -12.44
C THR A 240 -46.57 -14.14 -12.09
N ALA A 241 -46.45 -14.50 -10.81
CA ALA A 241 -46.58 -15.87 -10.38
C ALA A 241 -47.94 -16.10 -9.74
N ARG A 242 -48.64 -17.16 -10.17
CA ARG A 242 -49.87 -17.64 -9.57
C ARG A 242 -49.63 -19.02 -8.98
N LEU A 243 -49.90 -19.17 -7.69
CA LEU A 243 -49.93 -20.46 -7.00
C LEU A 243 -51.38 -20.86 -6.78
N THR A 244 -51.77 -22.03 -7.26
CA THR A 244 -53.03 -22.70 -6.90
C THR A 244 -52.71 -23.91 -6.02
N VAL A 245 -53.40 -24.03 -4.89
CA VAL A 245 -53.30 -25.20 -4.01
C VAL A 245 -54.66 -25.86 -3.95
N THR A 246 -54.67 -27.19 -4.03
CA THR A 246 -55.88 -28.01 -3.91
C THR A 246 -55.71 -29.02 -2.78
N ASP A 247 -56.70 -29.11 -1.91
CA ASP A 247 -56.71 -30.03 -0.77
C ASP A 247 -57.24 -31.44 -1.15
N SER A 248 -57.25 -32.37 -0.20
CA SER A 248 -57.67 -33.76 -0.46
C SER A 248 -59.16 -33.94 -0.72
N GLN A 249 -59.98 -32.91 -0.50
CA GLN A 249 -61.41 -32.92 -0.82
C GLN A 249 -61.72 -32.21 -2.14
N GLY A 250 -60.70 -31.75 -2.86
CA GLY A 250 -60.85 -31.05 -4.14
C GLY A 250 -61.15 -29.56 -4.01
N ILE A 251 -61.03 -28.99 -2.80
CA ILE A 251 -61.18 -27.55 -2.59
C ILE A 251 -59.88 -26.88 -3.04
N SER A 252 -59.99 -25.84 -3.88
CA SER A 252 -58.86 -25.11 -4.42
C SER A 252 -58.94 -23.62 -4.12
N ASN A 253 -57.79 -23.02 -3.81
CA ASN A 253 -57.62 -21.57 -3.68
C ASN A 253 -56.32 -21.14 -4.37
N PHE A 254 -56.21 -19.87 -4.75
CA PHE A 254 -55.04 -19.35 -5.44
C PHE A 254 -54.58 -18.01 -4.87
N TYR A 255 -53.28 -17.74 -5.04
CA TYR A 255 -52.64 -16.48 -4.72
C TYR A 255 -51.80 -16.02 -5.91
N THR A 256 -51.85 -14.73 -6.23
CA THR A 256 -51.13 -14.16 -7.37
C THR A 256 -50.35 -12.93 -6.93
N LEU A 257 -49.08 -12.86 -7.32
CA LEU A 257 -48.19 -11.75 -6.98
C LEU A 257 -47.35 -11.35 -8.20
N PRO A 258 -47.22 -10.05 -8.52
CA PRO A 258 -46.23 -9.58 -9.47
C PRO A 258 -44.81 -9.73 -8.89
N ILE A 259 -43.89 -10.21 -9.71
CA ILE A 259 -42.48 -10.38 -9.35
C ILE A 259 -41.71 -9.13 -9.72
N ILE A 260 -41.29 -8.39 -8.71
CA ILE A 260 -40.41 -7.24 -8.88
C ILE A 260 -38.98 -7.75 -9.05
N GLU A 261 -38.41 -7.49 -10.21
CA GLU A 261 -37.02 -7.82 -10.55
C GLU A 261 -36.06 -6.78 -9.94
N PRO A 262 -35.03 -7.19 -9.18
CA PRO A 262 -34.01 -6.26 -8.69
C PRO A 262 -33.05 -5.83 -9.81
N ALA A 263 -32.33 -4.74 -9.60
CA ALA A 263 -31.18 -4.42 -10.44
C ALA A 263 -30.13 -5.55 -10.36
N GLU A 264 -29.37 -5.80 -11.42
CA GLU A 264 -28.31 -6.82 -11.39
C GLU A 264 -27.23 -6.45 -10.35
N LEU A 265 -26.81 -7.43 -9.54
CA LEU A 265 -25.68 -7.26 -8.65
C LEU A 265 -24.38 -7.16 -9.47
N THR A 266 -23.78 -5.98 -9.43
CA THR A 266 -22.52 -5.66 -10.11
C THR A 266 -21.46 -5.27 -9.09
N LEU A 267 -20.20 -5.60 -9.40
CA LEU A 267 -19.05 -5.33 -8.56
C LEU A 267 -18.04 -4.53 -9.38
N SER A 268 -17.50 -3.48 -8.78
CA SER A 268 -16.36 -2.73 -9.31
C SER A 268 -15.35 -2.53 -8.19
N GLU A 269 -14.09 -2.28 -8.54
CA GLU A 269 -13.01 -2.12 -7.58
C GLU A 269 -12.02 -1.05 -8.03
N SER A 270 -11.27 -0.52 -7.07
CA SER A 270 -10.06 0.26 -7.32
C SER A 270 -8.96 -0.15 -6.34
N HIS A 271 -7.75 -0.32 -6.84
CA HIS A 271 -6.55 -0.59 -6.03
C HIS A 271 -5.33 0.13 -6.61
N THR A 272 -4.26 0.17 -5.82
CA THR A 272 -2.91 0.44 -6.32
C THR A 272 -2.08 -0.84 -6.27
N ASN A 273 -1.02 -0.94 -7.04
CA ASN A 273 -0.06 -2.02 -6.87
C ASN A 273 0.91 -1.72 -5.72
N VAL A 274 1.61 -2.74 -5.25
CA VAL A 274 2.67 -2.54 -4.25
C VAL A 274 3.82 -1.80 -4.92
N GLY A 275 4.29 -0.69 -4.31
CA GLY A 275 5.39 0.11 -4.86
C GLY A 275 6.76 -0.55 -4.68
N CYS A 276 7.11 -0.90 -3.44
CA CYS A 276 8.39 -1.52 -3.10
C CYS A 276 8.20 -2.94 -2.57
N SER A 277 9.18 -3.82 -2.81
CA SER A 277 9.17 -5.18 -2.26
C SER A 277 8.94 -5.18 -0.73
N GLY A 278 8.07 -6.09 -0.27
CA GLY A 278 7.64 -6.16 1.13
C GLY A 278 6.56 -5.13 1.53
N GLY A 279 6.20 -4.22 0.63
CA GLY A 279 5.09 -3.29 0.83
C GLY A 279 3.72 -3.98 0.76
N THR A 280 2.68 -3.21 1.06
CA THR A 280 1.28 -3.66 0.99
C THR A 280 0.42 -2.66 0.23
N SER A 281 -0.79 -3.09 -0.15
CA SER A 281 -1.77 -2.26 -0.83
C SER A 281 -3.15 -2.35 -0.19
N THR A 282 -4.12 -1.67 -0.81
CA THR A 282 -5.53 -1.62 -0.44
C THR A 282 -6.40 -1.90 -1.67
N ILE A 283 -7.45 -2.69 -1.49
CA ILE A 283 -8.51 -2.93 -2.47
C ILE A 283 -9.78 -2.28 -1.94
N ILE A 284 -10.32 -1.32 -2.69
CA ILE A 284 -11.59 -0.65 -2.39
C ILE A 284 -12.66 -1.24 -3.30
N LEU A 285 -13.68 -1.85 -2.71
CA LEU A 285 -14.77 -2.50 -3.45
C LEU A 285 -15.97 -1.56 -3.54
N THR A 286 -16.72 -1.59 -4.65
CA THR A 286 -17.97 -0.84 -4.80
C THR A 286 -19.04 -1.76 -5.39
N PRO A 287 -19.87 -2.41 -4.55
CA PRO A 287 -21.03 -3.17 -5.00
C PRO A 287 -22.18 -2.23 -5.38
N ALA A 288 -22.94 -2.59 -6.41
CA ALA A 288 -24.14 -1.88 -6.84
C ALA A 288 -25.22 -2.86 -7.32
N GLY A 289 -26.49 -2.46 -7.22
CA GLY A 289 -27.63 -3.31 -7.58
C GLY A 289 -27.91 -4.45 -6.59
N GLY A 290 -28.67 -5.46 -7.01
CA GLY A 290 -29.18 -6.49 -6.10
C GLY A 290 -30.10 -5.92 -5.01
N THR A 291 -30.23 -6.68 -3.92
CA THR A 291 -31.04 -6.33 -2.75
C THR A 291 -30.12 -5.78 -1.64
N PRO A 292 -30.26 -4.50 -1.22
CA PRO A 292 -29.35 -3.88 -0.25
C PRO A 292 -29.18 -4.67 1.05
N SER A 293 -28.02 -4.52 1.69
CA SER A 293 -27.44 -5.37 2.76
C SER A 293 -26.59 -6.50 2.20
N TYR A 294 -25.32 -6.16 1.91
CA TYR A 294 -24.33 -7.09 1.36
C TYR A 294 -23.45 -7.69 2.44
N THR A 295 -23.08 -8.95 2.27
CA THR A 295 -22.02 -9.64 3.01
C THR A 295 -20.87 -9.99 2.05
N TYR A 296 -19.66 -10.07 2.60
CA TYR A 296 -18.43 -10.26 1.82
C TYR A 296 -17.70 -11.48 2.36
N LEU A 297 -17.12 -12.28 1.46
CA LEU A 297 -16.21 -13.36 1.79
C LEU A 297 -15.06 -13.36 0.81
N TRP A 298 -13.88 -12.95 1.29
CA TRP A 298 -12.65 -13.03 0.52
C TRP A 298 -12.05 -14.43 0.60
N ASN A 299 -11.24 -14.81 -0.40
CA ASN A 299 -10.45 -16.04 -0.39
C ASN A 299 -9.46 -16.12 0.80
N THR A 300 -9.18 -14.99 1.45
CA THR A 300 -8.41 -14.90 2.70
C THR A 300 -9.23 -15.20 3.95
N GLY A 301 -10.54 -15.37 3.83
CA GLY A 301 -11.49 -15.51 4.95
C GLY A 301 -11.98 -14.19 5.54
N ALA A 302 -11.49 -13.04 5.06
CA ALA A 302 -11.96 -11.74 5.51
C ALA A 302 -13.42 -11.48 5.09
N THR A 303 -14.15 -10.74 5.93
CA THR A 303 -15.57 -10.39 5.73
C THR A 303 -15.83 -8.90 5.62
N SER A 304 -14.76 -8.08 5.62
CA SER A 304 -14.85 -6.64 5.36
C SER A 304 -15.14 -6.36 3.89
N LYS A 305 -15.81 -5.24 3.64
CA LYS A 305 -16.06 -4.73 2.28
C LYS A 305 -14.74 -4.47 1.55
N ASP A 306 -13.84 -3.72 2.18
CA ASP A 306 -12.54 -3.34 1.65
C ASP A 306 -11.44 -4.18 2.31
N LEU A 307 -10.33 -4.39 1.59
CA LEU A 307 -9.13 -5.02 2.14
C LEU A 307 -8.01 -4.00 2.22
N THR A 308 -7.36 -3.92 3.37
CA THR A 308 -6.19 -3.06 3.62
C THR A 308 -4.99 -3.90 4.00
N ASN A 309 -3.78 -3.40 3.76
CA ASN A 309 -2.51 -4.08 4.08
C ASN A 309 -2.37 -5.45 3.41
N VAL A 310 -2.79 -5.57 2.15
CA VAL A 310 -2.66 -6.79 1.36
C VAL A 310 -1.32 -6.88 0.64
N ALA A 311 -0.71 -8.06 0.68
CA ALA A 311 0.52 -8.35 -0.05
C ALA A 311 0.25 -8.57 -1.55
N PRO A 312 1.28 -8.64 -2.42
CA PRO A 312 1.11 -9.06 -3.80
C PRO A 312 0.44 -10.44 -3.90
N GLY A 313 -0.52 -10.58 -4.81
CA GLY A 313 -1.31 -11.81 -4.96
C GLY A 313 -2.68 -11.57 -5.57
N THR A 314 -3.44 -12.65 -5.73
CA THR A 314 -4.80 -12.61 -6.26
C THR A 314 -5.82 -12.75 -5.14
N TYR A 315 -6.75 -11.79 -5.10
CA TYR A 315 -7.81 -11.68 -4.11
C TYR A 315 -9.16 -11.84 -4.81
N THR A 316 -9.91 -12.85 -4.39
CA THR A 316 -11.25 -13.11 -4.91
C THR A 316 -12.26 -12.85 -3.82
N VAL A 317 -13.21 -11.95 -4.06
CA VAL A 317 -14.34 -11.70 -3.18
C VAL A 317 -15.61 -12.33 -3.73
N THR A 318 -16.37 -12.98 -2.85
CA THR A 318 -17.77 -13.34 -3.09
C THR A 318 -18.63 -12.36 -2.32
N VAL A 319 -19.43 -11.58 -3.02
CA VAL A 319 -20.41 -10.65 -2.43
C VAL A 319 -21.78 -11.30 -2.50
N THR A 320 -22.49 -11.32 -1.37
CA THR A 320 -23.84 -11.88 -1.26
C THR A 320 -24.81 -10.79 -0.81
N ASP A 321 -25.94 -10.64 -1.49
CA ASP A 321 -26.99 -9.67 -1.13
C ASP A 321 -28.00 -10.25 -0.11
N ALA A 322 -29.00 -9.46 0.32
CA ALA A 322 -30.00 -9.91 1.29
C ALA A 322 -30.90 -11.06 0.81
N ASN A 323 -31.01 -11.23 -0.52
CA ASN A 323 -31.76 -12.30 -1.16
C ASN A 323 -30.89 -13.52 -1.49
N ASN A 324 -29.66 -13.57 -0.98
CA ASN A 324 -28.66 -14.62 -1.21
C ASN A 324 -28.14 -14.69 -2.66
N CYS A 325 -28.28 -13.61 -3.44
CA CYS A 325 -27.70 -13.51 -4.77
C CYS A 325 -26.20 -13.26 -4.64
N THR A 326 -25.39 -14.04 -5.35
CA THR A 326 -23.92 -13.97 -5.26
C THR A 326 -23.30 -13.45 -6.56
N LYS A 327 -22.23 -12.66 -6.41
CA LYS A 327 -21.33 -12.26 -7.50
C LYS A 327 -19.90 -12.36 -7.03
N GLN A 328 -19.00 -12.78 -7.90
CA GLN A 328 -17.56 -12.83 -7.63
C GLN A 328 -16.81 -11.79 -8.44
N LEU A 329 -15.75 -11.25 -7.84
CA LEU A 329 -14.78 -10.38 -8.49
C LEU A 329 -13.37 -10.84 -8.06
N SER A 330 -12.43 -10.86 -9.02
CA SER A 330 -11.04 -11.20 -8.79
C SER A 330 -10.17 -9.97 -9.06
N VAL A 331 -9.27 -9.66 -8.13
CA VAL A 331 -8.34 -8.53 -8.18
C VAL A 331 -6.92 -9.07 -8.01
N THR A 332 -5.97 -8.62 -8.84
CA THR A 332 -4.57 -9.02 -8.75
C THR A 332 -3.71 -7.83 -8.37
N ILE A 333 -3.04 -7.91 -7.22
CA ILE A 333 -2.04 -6.95 -6.76
C ILE A 333 -0.67 -7.40 -7.26
N SER A 334 0.00 -6.58 -8.09
CA SER A 334 1.34 -6.91 -8.59
C SER A 334 2.41 -6.73 -7.51
N SER A 335 3.54 -7.44 -7.67
CA SER A 335 4.71 -7.29 -6.81
C SER A 335 5.33 -5.89 -6.94
N GLY A 336 5.97 -5.43 -5.86
CA GLY A 336 6.73 -4.18 -5.85
C GLY A 336 8.12 -4.31 -6.47
N ASP A 337 8.77 -3.15 -6.60
CA ASP A 337 10.06 -3.02 -7.25
C ASP A 337 11.19 -3.76 -6.51
N LEU A 338 12.00 -4.46 -7.30
CA LEU A 338 13.18 -5.23 -6.92
C LEU A 338 14.38 -4.93 -7.84
N ILE A 339 14.18 -4.10 -8.87
CA ILE A 339 15.21 -3.79 -9.85
C ILE A 339 16.15 -2.78 -9.20
N LYS A 340 17.44 -3.09 -9.24
CA LYS A 340 18.46 -2.19 -8.72
C LYS A 340 18.71 -1.05 -9.72
N PRO A 341 18.97 0.17 -9.23
CA PRO A 341 19.44 1.24 -10.10
C PRO A 341 20.80 0.88 -10.72
N ILE A 342 21.05 1.40 -11.92
CA ILE A 342 22.29 1.21 -12.68
C ILE A 342 22.99 2.57 -12.77
N ILE A 343 24.26 2.60 -12.40
CA ILE A 343 25.14 3.77 -12.60
C ILE A 343 25.67 3.71 -14.03
N ASP A 344 25.60 4.84 -14.73
CA ASP A 344 26.07 4.94 -16.12
C ASP A 344 27.59 4.70 -16.20
N PRO A 345 28.09 4.16 -17.32
CA PRO A 345 29.52 3.93 -17.49
C PRO A 345 30.34 5.20 -17.26
N LEU A 346 31.30 5.11 -16.34
CA LEU A 346 32.25 6.19 -16.07
C LEU A 346 33.43 6.14 -17.05
N PRO A 347 34.16 7.25 -17.25
CA PRO A 347 35.36 7.26 -18.05
C PRO A 347 36.40 6.25 -17.56
N ALA A 348 37.21 5.75 -18.49
CA ALA A 348 38.34 4.88 -18.18
C ALA A 348 39.35 5.57 -17.24
N PRO A 349 40.19 4.80 -16.52
CA PRO A 349 41.26 5.36 -15.71
C PRO A 349 42.14 6.33 -16.51
N SER A 350 42.54 7.42 -15.88
CA SER A 350 43.34 8.48 -16.52
C SER A 350 44.48 8.93 -15.63
N SER A 351 45.44 9.66 -16.21
CA SER A 351 46.57 10.24 -15.49
C SER A 351 46.70 11.73 -15.76
N ILE A 352 47.08 12.49 -14.74
CA ILE A 352 47.38 13.92 -14.82
C ILE A 352 48.77 14.20 -14.23
N ASN A 353 49.41 15.28 -14.66
CA ASN A 353 50.66 15.71 -14.06
C ASN A 353 50.38 16.67 -12.91
N CYS A 354 51.08 16.52 -11.79
CA CYS A 354 51.12 17.58 -10.78
C CYS A 354 51.59 18.92 -11.41
N PRO A 355 51.12 20.07 -10.90
CA PRO A 355 50.26 20.26 -9.73
C PRO A 355 48.75 20.11 -9.99
N ASP A 356 48.34 19.59 -11.16
CA ASP A 356 46.92 19.45 -11.48
C ASP A 356 46.19 18.56 -10.46
N THR A 357 44.99 18.96 -10.08
CA THR A 357 44.15 18.23 -9.13
C THR A 357 43.14 17.33 -9.85
N PRO A 358 42.87 16.11 -9.35
CA PRO A 358 41.87 15.22 -9.95
C PRO A 358 40.47 15.83 -10.02
N ILE A 359 39.87 15.84 -11.21
CA ILE A 359 38.47 16.23 -11.43
C ILE A 359 37.71 14.99 -11.89
N PHE A 360 36.80 14.49 -11.05
CA PHE A 360 35.97 13.33 -11.37
C PHE A 360 34.81 13.72 -12.29
N ALA A 361 34.44 12.79 -13.17
CA ALA A 361 33.21 12.92 -13.93
C ALA A 361 32.01 12.86 -12.98
N GLN A 362 30.95 13.61 -13.30
CA GLN A 362 29.70 13.49 -12.57
C GLN A 362 29.03 12.16 -12.92
N ALA A 363 28.93 11.27 -11.94
CA ALA A 363 28.18 10.03 -12.11
C ALA A 363 26.68 10.33 -12.20
N THR A 364 25.98 9.59 -13.05
CA THR A 364 24.52 9.55 -13.16
C THR A 364 24.05 8.12 -12.97
N ALA A 365 22.81 7.96 -12.51
CA ALA A 365 22.21 6.65 -12.35
C ALA A 365 20.77 6.68 -12.85
N THR A 366 20.33 5.56 -13.40
CA THR A 366 18.97 5.35 -13.86
C THR A 366 18.36 4.13 -13.18
N ASP A 367 17.04 4.13 -13.06
CA ASP A 367 16.27 3.02 -12.55
C ASP A 367 15.10 2.78 -13.50
N ASN A 368 14.98 1.56 -13.99
CA ASN A 368 14.00 1.19 -15.01
C ASN A 368 12.64 0.78 -14.40
N SER A 369 12.52 0.70 -13.09
CA SER A 369 11.26 0.36 -12.40
C SER A 369 10.87 1.33 -11.28
N GLY A 370 11.73 2.31 -10.99
CA GLY A 370 11.47 3.34 -10.00
C GLY A 370 12.20 4.65 -10.27
N THR A 371 12.62 5.29 -9.17
CA THR A 371 13.35 6.55 -9.20
C THR A 371 14.58 6.41 -8.33
N VAL A 372 15.70 6.97 -8.79
CA VAL A 372 16.93 7.02 -7.99
C VAL A 372 16.73 7.99 -6.83
N ALA A 373 16.78 7.47 -5.61
CA ALA A 373 16.60 8.26 -4.39
C ALA A 373 17.90 8.90 -3.92
N SER A 374 19.03 8.22 -4.10
CA SER A 374 20.34 8.77 -3.72
C SER A 374 21.48 8.20 -4.57
N LEU A 375 22.53 9.02 -4.70
CA LEU A 375 23.80 8.66 -5.31
C LEU A 375 24.91 9.18 -4.38
N THR A 376 25.71 8.27 -3.84
CA THR A 376 26.76 8.58 -2.85
C THR A 376 28.11 8.11 -3.37
N TYR A 377 29.20 8.62 -2.79
CA TYR A 377 30.54 8.19 -3.16
C TYR A 377 31.48 8.11 -1.95
N VAL A 378 32.54 7.31 -2.11
CA VAL A 378 33.67 7.22 -1.19
C VAL A 378 34.97 7.37 -1.97
N ASP A 379 35.94 8.09 -1.39
CA ASP A 379 37.25 8.33 -1.99
C ASP A 379 38.32 7.50 -1.28
N LEU A 380 39.18 6.86 -2.06
CA LEU A 380 40.36 6.15 -1.60
C LEU A 380 41.61 6.76 -2.24
N ASN A 381 42.46 7.37 -1.40
CA ASN A 381 43.75 7.90 -1.82
C ASN A 381 44.86 6.87 -1.56
N THR A 382 45.57 6.48 -2.62
CA THR A 382 46.69 5.54 -2.56
C THR A 382 47.99 6.28 -2.90
N PRO A 383 48.94 6.41 -1.96
CA PRO A 383 50.23 7.06 -2.23
C PRO A 383 50.98 6.41 -3.41
N GLY A 384 51.61 7.23 -4.24
CA GLY A 384 52.41 6.80 -5.38
C GLY A 384 53.85 6.42 -4.98
N SER A 385 54.68 6.16 -5.98
CA SER A 385 56.07 5.70 -5.81
C SER A 385 57.04 6.79 -5.37
N CYS A 386 56.67 8.06 -5.55
CA CYS A 386 57.47 9.22 -5.18
C CYS A 386 56.59 10.31 -4.56
N VAL A 387 57.23 11.23 -3.84
CA VAL A 387 56.55 12.33 -3.12
C VAL A 387 55.76 13.18 -4.11
N GLY A 388 54.53 13.55 -3.74
CA GLY A 388 53.63 14.35 -4.61
C GLY A 388 52.78 13.52 -5.58
N THR A 389 53.11 12.24 -5.80
CA THR A 389 52.33 11.33 -6.66
C THR A 389 51.36 10.46 -5.85
N TYR A 390 50.19 10.18 -6.41
CA TYR A 390 49.16 9.35 -5.79
C TYR A 390 48.09 8.93 -6.80
N SER A 391 47.29 7.92 -6.46
CA SER A 391 46.11 7.54 -7.22
C SER A 391 44.87 7.75 -6.36
N LEU A 392 43.91 8.51 -6.87
CA LEU A 392 42.64 8.77 -6.22
C LEU A 392 41.54 7.99 -6.94
N THR A 393 40.93 7.04 -6.23
CA THR A 393 39.80 6.25 -6.74
C THR A 393 38.53 6.69 -6.02
N ARG A 394 37.53 7.14 -6.79
CA ARG A 394 36.18 7.44 -6.30
C ARG A 394 35.24 6.30 -6.69
N THR A 395 34.51 5.77 -5.71
CA THR A 395 33.53 4.69 -5.92
C THR A 395 32.13 5.19 -5.60
N TRP A 396 31.21 5.08 -6.55
CA TRP A 396 29.82 5.49 -6.40
C TRP A 396 28.90 4.32 -6.14
N THR A 397 27.88 4.56 -5.33
CA THR A 397 26.78 3.64 -5.05
C THR A 397 25.46 4.39 -5.13
N ALA A 398 24.51 3.86 -5.90
CA ALA A 398 23.16 4.40 -6.04
C ALA A 398 22.14 3.57 -5.26
N LYS A 399 21.10 4.25 -4.74
CA LYS A 399 19.91 3.61 -4.17
C LYS A 399 18.66 4.18 -4.80
N ASP A 400 17.69 3.33 -5.08
CA ASP A 400 16.36 3.74 -5.52
C ASP A 400 15.45 4.12 -4.34
N ALA A 401 14.21 4.52 -4.63
CA ALA A 401 13.18 4.83 -3.63
C ALA A 401 12.78 3.63 -2.75
N CYS A 402 13.07 2.41 -3.19
CA CYS A 402 12.82 1.16 -2.47
C CYS A 402 14.05 0.65 -1.70
N ASN A 403 15.13 1.43 -1.66
CA ASN A 403 16.44 1.10 -1.09
C ASN A 403 17.18 -0.07 -1.76
N ASN A 404 16.81 -0.45 -2.99
CA ASN A 404 17.62 -1.39 -3.76
C ASN A 404 18.94 -0.71 -4.13
N GLU A 405 20.05 -1.41 -3.87
CA GLU A 405 21.40 -0.85 -4.00
C GLU A 405 22.08 -1.34 -5.28
N SER A 406 22.64 -0.40 -6.05
CA SER A 406 23.40 -0.68 -7.27
C SER A 406 24.66 -1.49 -6.97
N LEU A 407 25.25 -2.08 -8.00
CA LEU A 407 26.66 -2.46 -7.92
C LEU A 407 27.52 -1.18 -7.88
N PRO A 408 28.64 -1.17 -7.13
CA PRO A 408 29.52 -0.02 -7.09
C PRO A 408 30.26 0.13 -8.42
N VAL A 409 30.41 1.38 -8.88
CA VAL A 409 31.18 1.74 -10.08
C VAL A 409 32.25 2.75 -9.68
N SER A 410 33.46 2.62 -10.20
CA SER A 410 34.60 3.47 -9.79
C SER A 410 35.28 4.17 -10.96
N GLN A 411 35.85 5.34 -10.68
CA GLN A 411 36.75 6.07 -11.57
C GLN A 411 38.06 6.31 -10.83
N THR A 412 39.18 6.09 -11.51
CA THR A 412 40.53 6.26 -10.95
C THR A 412 41.29 7.31 -11.75
N ILE A 413 41.87 8.28 -11.04
CA ILE A 413 42.76 9.30 -11.60
C ILE A 413 44.10 9.19 -10.89
N THR A 414 45.17 9.00 -11.66
CA THR A 414 46.54 8.89 -11.15
C THR A 414 47.29 10.20 -11.39
N VAL A 415 47.80 10.79 -10.31
CA VAL A 415 48.68 11.96 -10.35
C VAL A 415 50.11 11.47 -10.45
N THR A 416 50.76 11.78 -11.57
CA THR A 416 52.17 11.46 -11.85
C THR A 416 53.00 12.73 -11.86
N ASP A 417 54.32 12.58 -11.74
CA ASP A 417 55.28 13.64 -11.96
C ASP A 417 56.26 13.20 -13.05
N ASN A 418 56.09 13.77 -14.23
CA ASN A 418 56.91 13.53 -15.42
C ASN A 418 57.63 14.81 -15.87
N THR A 419 57.62 15.86 -15.04
CA THR A 419 58.23 17.15 -15.40
C THR A 419 59.59 17.26 -14.75
N ALA A 420 60.64 17.49 -15.55
CA ALA A 420 61.96 17.69 -15.00
C ALA A 420 62.08 19.04 -14.25
N PRO A 421 62.95 19.13 -13.23
CA PRO A 421 63.25 20.39 -12.58
C PRO A 421 63.75 21.45 -13.55
N THR A 422 63.45 22.71 -13.24
CA THR A 422 63.85 23.87 -14.03
C THR A 422 64.88 24.72 -13.28
N TRP A 423 65.95 25.14 -13.94
CA TRP A 423 66.96 26.03 -13.36
C TRP A 423 66.39 27.45 -13.20
N THR A 424 66.48 28.00 -11.99
CA THR A 424 66.12 29.38 -11.69
C THR A 424 67.32 30.31 -11.74
N THR A 425 68.53 29.77 -11.54
CA THR A 425 69.78 30.48 -11.84
C THR A 425 69.91 30.68 -13.35
N LEU A 426 70.17 31.92 -13.77
CA LEU A 426 70.31 32.26 -15.18
C LEU A 426 71.57 31.61 -15.77
N ALA A 427 71.50 31.25 -17.06
CA ALA A 427 72.67 30.78 -17.79
C ALA A 427 73.81 31.82 -17.70
N THR A 428 75.05 31.35 -17.60
CA THR A 428 76.29 32.14 -17.48
C THR A 428 76.36 33.08 -16.28
N SER A 429 75.38 33.12 -15.38
CA SER A 429 75.40 34.06 -14.25
C SER A 429 76.42 33.69 -13.17
N LEU A 430 76.94 32.46 -13.21
CA LEU A 430 78.00 31.97 -12.34
C LEU A 430 79.38 32.02 -13.01
N ASP A 431 79.45 32.40 -14.29
CA ASP A 431 80.72 32.50 -15.01
C ASP A 431 81.52 33.68 -14.47
N VAL A 432 82.84 33.49 -14.36
CA VAL A 432 83.74 34.51 -13.80
C VAL A 432 85.12 34.41 -14.43
N THR A 433 85.75 35.56 -14.64
CA THR A 433 87.17 35.66 -15.02
C THR A 433 87.97 36.08 -13.80
N LEU A 434 89.03 35.32 -13.50
CA LEU A 434 89.89 35.49 -12.34
C LEU A 434 91.35 35.58 -12.77
N GLU A 435 92.11 36.37 -12.02
CA GLU A 435 93.56 36.36 -12.12
C GLU A 435 94.11 35.03 -11.60
N CYS A 436 95.12 34.48 -12.26
CA CYS A 436 95.68 33.17 -11.89
C CYS A 436 96.24 33.11 -10.46
N SER A 437 96.65 34.25 -9.90
CA SER A 437 97.16 34.36 -8.53
C SER A 437 96.04 34.36 -7.47
N ASN A 438 94.78 34.51 -7.88
CA ASN A 438 93.64 34.65 -6.99
C ASN A 438 93.00 33.29 -6.62
N SER A 439 93.75 32.50 -5.86
CA SER A 439 93.33 31.18 -5.37
C SER A 439 92.09 31.20 -4.46
N ALA A 440 91.86 32.30 -3.73
CA ALA A 440 90.72 32.45 -2.84
C ALA A 440 89.41 32.62 -3.64
N ASP A 441 89.42 33.46 -4.68
CA ASP A 441 88.23 33.65 -5.51
C ASP A 441 87.99 32.45 -6.42
N LEU A 442 89.03 31.73 -6.84
CA LEU A 442 88.87 30.44 -7.52
C LEU A 442 88.16 29.42 -6.62
N THR A 443 88.55 29.34 -5.34
CA THR A 443 87.87 28.49 -4.36
C THR A 443 86.42 28.90 -4.17
N THR A 444 86.14 30.21 -4.13
CA THR A 444 84.78 30.74 -4.01
C THR A 444 83.92 30.40 -5.24
N ALA A 445 84.43 30.66 -6.44
CA ALA A 445 83.77 30.35 -7.70
C ALA A 445 83.48 28.85 -7.85
N GLN A 446 84.43 28.00 -7.43
CA GLN A 446 84.27 26.55 -7.40
C GLN A 446 83.20 26.08 -6.40
N ASN A 447 82.92 26.84 -5.34
CA ASN A 447 81.92 26.47 -4.33
C ASN A 447 80.52 27.04 -4.60
N GLN A 448 80.35 27.88 -5.64
CA GLN A 448 79.02 28.32 -6.06
C GLN A 448 78.21 27.16 -6.62
N ALA A 449 76.89 27.20 -6.42
CA ALA A 449 75.96 26.21 -6.95
C ALA A 449 74.73 26.91 -7.54
N PRO A 450 74.24 26.46 -8.71
CA PRO A 450 72.98 26.93 -9.27
C PRO A 450 71.79 26.41 -8.45
N GLN A 451 70.64 27.08 -8.58
CA GLN A 451 69.38 26.68 -7.99
C GLN A 451 68.41 26.21 -9.07
N ALA A 452 67.69 25.13 -8.77
CA ALA A 452 66.60 24.60 -9.57
C ALA A 452 65.37 24.41 -8.69
N THR A 453 64.19 24.48 -9.33
CA THR A 453 62.90 24.26 -8.69
C THR A 453 62.10 23.26 -9.50
N ASP A 454 61.34 22.43 -8.78
CA ASP A 454 60.33 21.57 -9.36
C ASP A 454 58.96 21.90 -8.72
N THR A 455 57.89 21.71 -9.47
CA THR A 455 56.54 22.12 -9.03
C THR A 455 55.90 21.08 -8.11
N CYS A 456 56.33 19.83 -8.20
CA CYS A 456 55.67 18.67 -7.61
C CYS A 456 56.42 18.12 -6.41
N SER A 457 57.75 18.22 -6.42
CA SER A 457 58.60 17.59 -5.42
C SER A 457 59.86 18.40 -5.15
N SER A 458 60.73 17.85 -4.29
CA SER A 458 62.00 18.47 -3.96
C SER A 458 63.05 18.17 -5.03
N VAL A 459 64.03 19.08 -5.17
CA VAL A 459 65.08 18.95 -6.19
C VAL A 459 66.41 18.64 -5.53
N THR A 460 67.10 17.64 -6.07
CA THR A 460 68.50 17.32 -5.75
C THR A 460 69.40 17.62 -6.94
N TYR A 461 70.68 17.90 -6.72
CA TYR A 461 71.62 18.15 -7.84
C TYR A 461 72.94 17.41 -7.65
N THR A 462 73.55 17.02 -8.77
CA THR A 462 74.88 16.42 -8.84
C THR A 462 75.83 17.37 -9.56
N LYS A 463 76.91 17.77 -8.89
CA LYS A 463 78.00 18.58 -9.48
C LYS A 463 79.07 17.67 -10.07
N THR A 464 79.52 17.98 -11.29
CA THR A 464 80.76 17.45 -11.87
C THR A 464 81.74 18.60 -12.06
N SER A 465 82.84 18.58 -11.30
CA SER A 465 83.89 19.58 -11.43
C SER A 465 84.84 19.22 -12.59
N GLY A 466 85.02 20.14 -13.53
CA GLY A 466 85.96 19.96 -14.64
C GLY A 466 87.41 20.12 -14.20
N ALA A 467 88.31 19.42 -14.88
CA ALA A 467 89.75 19.65 -14.76
C ALA A 467 90.13 21.02 -15.37
N PHE A 468 91.25 21.58 -14.92
CA PHE A 468 91.81 22.78 -15.54
C PHE A 468 92.25 22.47 -16.97
N VAL A 469 91.79 23.27 -17.93
CA VAL A 469 92.22 23.20 -19.32
C VAL A 469 93.10 24.42 -19.59
N PRO A 470 94.43 24.25 -19.67
CA PRO A 470 95.34 25.37 -19.90
C PRO A 470 95.20 25.93 -21.32
N SER A 471 95.45 27.22 -21.46
CA SER A 471 95.50 27.92 -22.73
C SER A 471 96.78 27.53 -23.50
N LEU A 472 96.74 27.64 -24.83
CA LEU A 472 97.90 27.30 -25.68
C LEU A 472 99.08 28.28 -25.52
N LEU A 473 98.83 29.47 -24.97
CA LEU A 473 99.79 30.58 -24.91
C LEU A 473 100.37 30.78 -23.50
N CYS A 474 99.63 30.42 -22.45
CA CYS A 474 100.08 30.49 -21.07
C CYS A 474 99.55 29.28 -20.29
N VAL A 475 100.48 28.50 -19.72
CA VAL A 475 100.16 27.23 -19.01
C VAL A 475 99.39 27.45 -17.70
N ASN A 476 99.45 28.66 -17.14
CA ASN A 476 98.76 29.04 -15.91
C ASN A 476 97.47 29.83 -16.17
N ALA A 477 97.18 30.17 -17.43
CA ALA A 477 95.89 30.70 -17.88
C ALA A 477 95.09 29.59 -18.56
N GLY A 478 93.78 29.61 -18.48
CA GLY A 478 92.94 28.51 -18.96
C GLY A 478 91.52 28.56 -18.40
N THR A 479 90.78 27.45 -18.45
CA THR A 479 89.40 27.40 -17.95
C THR A 479 89.14 26.19 -17.09
N TYR A 480 88.28 26.36 -16.08
CA TYR A 480 87.55 25.25 -15.45
C TYR A 480 86.11 25.26 -15.94
N THR A 481 85.56 24.08 -16.25
CA THR A 481 84.15 23.91 -16.64
C THR A 481 83.44 23.03 -15.63
N ASN A 482 82.59 23.62 -14.79
CA ASN A 482 81.75 22.88 -13.86
C ASN A 482 80.38 22.64 -14.48
N THR A 483 79.81 21.46 -14.25
CA THR A 483 78.46 21.12 -14.71
C THR A 483 77.58 20.59 -13.59
N TRP A 484 76.27 20.85 -13.68
CA TRP A 484 75.26 20.34 -12.75
C TRP A 484 74.09 19.72 -13.50
N VAL A 485 73.60 18.60 -12.99
CA VAL A 485 72.32 18.00 -13.39
C VAL A 485 71.44 17.97 -12.15
N SER A 486 70.23 18.51 -12.25
CA SER A 486 69.23 18.42 -11.18
C SER A 486 68.23 17.30 -11.46
N LYS A 487 67.74 16.67 -10.41
CA LYS A 487 66.83 15.53 -10.44
C LYS A 487 65.78 15.68 -9.35
N ASP A 488 64.53 15.46 -9.70
CA ASP A 488 63.43 15.44 -8.75
C ASP A 488 63.31 14.10 -8.00
N ASP A 489 62.34 13.99 -7.09
CA ASP A 489 62.10 12.78 -6.29
C ASP A 489 61.51 11.61 -7.11
N CYS A 490 60.94 11.89 -8.28
CA CYS A 490 60.36 10.90 -9.21
C CYS A 490 61.35 10.42 -10.27
N GLY A 491 62.51 11.07 -10.33
CA GLY A 491 63.65 10.73 -11.12
C GLY A 491 63.78 11.45 -12.46
N ASN A 492 62.96 12.46 -12.73
CA ASN A 492 63.10 13.28 -13.94
C ASN A 492 64.32 14.21 -13.79
N THR A 493 65.08 14.37 -14.88
CA THR A 493 66.37 15.07 -14.87
C THR A 493 66.32 16.33 -15.72
N SER A 494 66.85 17.43 -15.20
CA SER A 494 66.98 18.69 -15.93
C SER A 494 68.04 18.61 -17.03
N ASP A 495 68.05 19.63 -17.89
CA ASP A 495 69.22 19.95 -18.72
C ASP A 495 70.44 20.26 -17.86
N VAL A 496 71.63 20.19 -18.47
CA VAL A 496 72.91 20.45 -17.81
C VAL A 496 73.12 21.96 -17.64
N PHE A 497 73.30 22.43 -16.40
CA PHE A 497 73.79 23.78 -16.13
C PHE A 497 75.31 23.79 -16.22
N THR A 498 75.90 24.79 -16.88
CA THR A 498 77.35 24.92 -17.03
C THR A 498 77.83 26.25 -16.44
N GLN A 499 78.95 26.20 -15.71
CA GLN A 499 79.72 27.35 -15.28
C GLN A 499 81.12 27.28 -15.90
N ILE A 500 81.58 28.39 -16.45
CA ILE A 500 82.95 28.56 -16.96
C ILE A 500 83.69 29.55 -16.04
N ILE A 501 84.79 29.08 -15.46
CA ILE A 501 85.72 29.92 -14.69
C ILE A 501 86.97 30.11 -15.56
N THR A 502 87.18 31.34 -16.04
CA THR A 502 88.33 31.70 -16.87
C THR A 502 89.45 32.21 -16.00
N ILE A 503 90.64 31.65 -16.17
CA ILE A 503 91.87 32.07 -15.51
C ILE A 503 92.72 32.82 -16.54
N GLU A 504 93.03 34.07 -16.24
CA GLU A 504 93.87 34.92 -17.08
C GLU A 504 95.01 35.53 -16.26
N ASP A 505 96.03 36.01 -16.98
CA ASP A 505 97.13 36.78 -16.42
C ASP A 505 97.00 38.22 -16.93
N THR A 506 96.64 39.12 -16.02
CA THR A 506 96.48 40.56 -16.32
C THR A 506 97.48 41.40 -15.54
N THR A 507 98.24 40.80 -14.63
CA THR A 507 99.22 41.50 -13.79
C THR A 507 100.57 41.52 -14.48
N ALA A 508 101.13 42.70 -14.71
CA ALA A 508 102.47 42.79 -15.29
C ALA A 508 103.57 42.28 -14.32
N PRO A 509 104.67 41.70 -14.83
CA PRO A 509 105.77 41.22 -13.99
C PRO A 509 106.42 42.36 -13.22
N LYS A 510 106.85 42.08 -11.99
CA LYS A 510 107.45 43.07 -11.10
C LYS A 510 108.93 42.77 -10.85
N TRP A 511 109.77 43.79 -10.94
CA TRP A 511 111.17 43.70 -10.53
C TRP A 511 111.29 43.28 -9.05
N THR A 512 112.05 42.22 -8.78
CA THR A 512 112.41 41.80 -7.41
C THR A 512 113.78 42.32 -7.02
N THR A 513 114.68 42.49 -7.99
CA THR A 513 115.93 43.21 -7.77
C THR A 513 115.65 44.70 -7.54
N ALA A 514 116.08 45.22 -6.40
CA ALA A 514 115.96 46.66 -6.10
C ALA A 514 116.79 47.48 -7.10
N ALA A 515 116.31 48.68 -7.46
CA ALA A 515 116.84 49.48 -8.56
C ALA A 515 118.35 49.79 -8.49
N THR A 516 118.95 49.80 -7.30
CA THR A 516 120.39 50.07 -7.09
C THR A 516 121.19 48.84 -6.67
N ALA A 517 120.58 47.66 -6.56
CA ALA A 517 121.23 46.48 -5.99
C ALA A 517 122.36 45.92 -6.85
N LEU A 518 122.35 46.19 -8.15
CA LEU A 518 123.40 45.78 -9.09
C LEU A 518 124.44 46.89 -9.34
N ASN A 519 124.32 48.03 -8.68
CA ASN A 519 125.33 49.08 -8.76
C ASN A 519 126.61 48.60 -8.08
N VAL A 520 127.73 48.69 -8.80
CA VAL A 520 129.05 48.33 -8.28
C VAL A 520 130.06 49.43 -8.60
N THR A 521 130.96 49.69 -7.67
CA THR A 521 132.13 50.55 -7.89
C THR A 521 133.35 49.66 -8.04
N LEU A 522 134.12 49.86 -9.09
CA LEU A 522 135.25 49.02 -9.48
C LEU A 522 136.48 49.91 -9.69
N GLU A 523 137.67 49.34 -9.47
CA GLU A 523 138.92 49.98 -9.85
C GLU A 523 139.06 50.00 -11.38
N CYS A 524 139.67 51.06 -11.94
CA CYS A 524 139.75 51.21 -13.40
C CYS A 524 140.56 50.12 -14.11
N SER A 525 141.33 49.32 -13.36
CA SER A 525 142.07 48.15 -13.85
C SER A 525 141.28 46.84 -13.81
N ASP A 526 140.12 46.80 -13.16
CA ASP A 526 139.32 45.58 -12.95
C ASP A 526 138.40 45.29 -14.16
N THR A 527 139.03 44.84 -15.25
CA THR A 527 138.33 44.47 -16.48
C THR A 527 137.39 43.28 -16.29
N GLN A 528 137.72 42.34 -15.39
CA GLN A 528 136.88 41.18 -15.10
C GLN A 528 135.64 41.58 -14.28
N GLY A 529 135.80 42.44 -13.27
CA GLY A 529 134.70 43.00 -12.50
C GLY A 529 133.73 43.79 -13.37
N LEU A 530 134.24 44.57 -14.34
CA LEU A 530 133.39 45.32 -15.27
C LEU A 530 132.60 44.38 -16.19
N ALA A 531 133.22 43.32 -16.71
CA ALA A 531 132.52 42.31 -17.50
C ALA A 531 131.42 41.62 -16.68
N ASN A 532 131.72 41.21 -15.43
CA ASN A 532 130.76 40.59 -14.53
C ASN A 532 129.57 41.52 -14.23
N ALA A 533 129.84 42.80 -13.93
CA ALA A 533 128.81 43.82 -13.70
C ALA A 533 127.92 44.05 -14.93
N GLN A 534 128.50 44.06 -16.13
CA GLN A 534 127.73 44.18 -17.37
C GLN A 534 126.94 42.91 -17.71
N THR A 535 127.35 41.73 -17.26
CA THR A 535 126.57 40.49 -17.46
C THR A 535 125.51 40.25 -16.38
N ALA A 536 125.53 41.01 -15.28
CA ALA A 536 124.51 40.92 -14.25
C ALA A 536 123.15 41.40 -14.79
N LEU A 537 122.12 40.58 -14.59
CA LEU A 537 120.74 40.92 -14.96
C LEU A 537 119.89 41.03 -13.68
N PRO A 538 118.99 42.03 -13.60
CA PRO A 538 117.97 42.03 -12.56
C PRO A 538 117.06 40.83 -12.73
N ILE A 539 116.36 40.46 -11.67
CA ILE A 539 115.34 39.43 -11.67
C ILE A 539 113.99 40.13 -11.54
N ALA A 540 113.02 39.70 -12.35
CA ALA A 540 111.62 40.01 -12.18
C ALA A 540 110.87 38.73 -11.79
N ALA A 541 109.75 38.88 -11.11
CA ALA A 541 108.87 37.78 -10.77
C ALA A 541 107.45 38.14 -11.18
N ASP A 542 106.74 37.12 -11.63
CA ASP A 542 105.33 37.12 -11.87
C ASP A 542 104.72 35.92 -11.13
N LEU A 543 103.58 36.12 -10.49
CA LEU A 543 102.89 35.02 -9.81
C LEU A 543 102.15 34.12 -10.81
N CYS A 544 101.90 34.63 -12.01
CA CYS A 544 101.20 33.95 -13.08
C CYS A 544 102.08 33.47 -14.22
N ASP A 545 103.26 34.06 -14.38
CA ASP A 545 104.26 33.62 -15.36
C ASP A 545 105.56 33.17 -14.68
N THR A 546 105.91 31.89 -14.88
CA THR A 546 107.19 31.36 -14.41
C THR A 546 108.36 31.74 -15.33
N ASP A 547 108.07 32.20 -16.56
CA ASP A 547 109.05 32.59 -17.57
C ASP A 547 109.13 34.11 -17.74
N VAL A 548 109.73 34.78 -16.75
CA VAL A 548 110.05 36.22 -16.84
C VAL A 548 111.45 36.45 -17.42
N SER A 549 111.86 35.62 -18.40
CA SER A 549 113.24 35.61 -18.93
C SER A 549 113.51 36.62 -20.04
N ASN A 550 112.47 37.26 -20.57
CA ASN A 550 112.52 38.25 -21.65
C ASN A 550 112.98 39.65 -21.20
N ILE A 551 114.08 39.70 -20.42
CA ILE A 551 114.66 40.95 -19.94
C ILE A 551 115.43 41.65 -21.08
N ILE A 552 114.96 42.81 -21.49
CA ILE A 552 115.66 43.67 -22.45
C ILE A 552 116.64 44.57 -21.70
N LYS A 553 117.94 44.30 -21.84
CA LYS A 553 118.99 45.20 -21.34
C LYS A 553 119.24 46.35 -22.32
N VAL A 554 119.06 47.57 -21.85
CA VAL A 554 119.50 48.78 -22.57
C VAL A 554 120.80 49.25 -21.90
N SER A 555 121.93 49.13 -22.60
CA SER A 555 123.22 49.61 -22.08
C SER A 555 123.36 51.11 -22.34
N GLY A 556 123.63 51.93 -21.32
CA GLY A 556 124.02 53.32 -21.51
C GLY A 556 125.52 53.49 -21.76
N SER A 557 125.91 54.74 -21.99
CA SER A 557 127.26 55.11 -22.39
C SER A 557 128.16 55.37 -21.19
N PHE A 558 129.46 55.08 -21.32
CA PHE A 558 130.45 55.48 -20.32
C PHE A 558 130.54 57.00 -20.29
N THR A 559 130.29 57.58 -19.11
CA THR A 559 130.47 59.00 -18.87
C THR A 559 131.70 59.19 -17.99
N ALA A 560 132.78 59.73 -18.56
CA ALA A 560 134.02 59.98 -17.84
C ALA A 560 133.84 61.07 -16.77
N SER A 561 134.53 60.91 -15.64
CA SER A 561 134.57 61.87 -14.53
C SER A 561 135.50 63.04 -14.86
N SER A 562 135.08 64.25 -14.52
CA SER A 562 135.85 65.47 -14.77
C SER A 562 137.23 65.38 -14.10
N GLY A 563 138.29 65.39 -14.91
CA GLY A 563 139.69 65.36 -14.44
C GLY A 563 140.36 63.99 -14.47
N CYS A 564 139.67 62.90 -14.85
CA CYS A 564 140.25 61.56 -14.95
C CYS A 564 139.58 60.75 -16.08
N GLY A 565 140.25 60.62 -17.23
CA GLY A 565 139.67 60.02 -18.44
C GLY A 565 139.35 58.52 -18.34
N ASN A 566 139.92 57.84 -17.34
CA ASN A 566 139.74 56.41 -17.06
C ASN A 566 138.86 56.12 -15.83
N ALA A 567 138.23 57.14 -15.23
CA ALA A 567 137.23 56.98 -14.17
C ALA A 567 135.88 57.54 -14.64
N GLY A 568 134.75 56.90 -14.32
CA GLY A 568 133.45 57.30 -14.83
C GLY A 568 132.32 56.33 -14.47
N THR A 569 131.10 56.61 -14.96
CA THR A 569 129.90 55.82 -14.68
C THR A 569 129.31 55.27 -15.98
N TYR A 570 128.97 53.97 -15.98
CA TYR A 570 128.05 53.38 -16.94
C TYR A 570 126.64 53.44 -16.34
N THR A 571 125.65 53.94 -17.10
CA THR A 571 124.24 53.95 -16.67
C THR A 571 123.43 52.99 -17.53
#